data_AF-A0A2S5PC95-F1
#
_entry.id   AF-A0A2S5PC95-F1
#
_cell.length_a   1.000
_cell.length_b   1.000
_cell.length_c   1.000
_cell.angle_alpha   90.00
_cell.angle_beta   90.00
_cell.angle_gamma   90.00
#
_symmetry.space_group_name_H-M   'P 1'
#
loop_
_entity.id
_entity.type
_entity.pdbx_description
1 polymer ?
#
loop_
_entity_poly.entity_id
_entity_poly.type
_entity_poly.pdbx_seq_one_letter_code
_entity_poly.pdbx_strand_id
1 'polypeptide(L)'
;MTNDHDNADAPPYRTSPPAGATYFDADAFAAKLEPGARLIGIDAGTKTLGLALSDVTRTIASALDTIRRTKFMADAEYLLDIADSHNCGGFVLGFPAHLDGSEGPRAQATRAFARNVNKLSPLPILLWDERLSTVAAERILLEADTSRKRRAELIDKIAATVILQGALDRMQRTGNAR
;
A
#
# COMPACT_ATOMS: atom_id res chain seq x y z
N MET A 1 33.72 -4.92 55.48
CA MET A 1 32.40 -5.47 55.16
C MET A 1 31.83 -4.61 54.06
N THR A 2 32.00 -5.08 52.83
CA THR A 2 31.66 -4.43 51.57
C THR A 2 30.16 -4.57 51.34
N ASN A 3 29.44 -3.46 51.16
CA ASN A 3 28.10 -3.48 50.59
C ASN A 3 28.20 -3.08 49.11
N ASP A 4 28.26 -4.14 48.32
CA ASP A 4 27.66 -4.36 47.00
C ASP A 4 27.07 -3.13 46.29
N HIS A 5 27.75 -2.77 45.21
CA HIS A 5 27.17 -2.03 44.10
C HIS A 5 26.12 -2.90 43.41
N ASP A 6 24.84 -2.65 43.70
CA ASP A 6 23.77 -3.20 42.88
C ASP A 6 23.80 -2.57 41.50
N ASN A 7 24.15 -3.46 40.58
CA ASN A 7 24.36 -3.31 39.16
C ASN A 7 23.07 -2.82 38.48
N ALA A 8 23.17 -1.75 37.69
CA ALA A 8 22.11 -1.25 36.84
C ALA A 8 21.87 -2.25 35.70
N ASP A 9 20.97 -3.21 35.93
CA ASP A 9 20.55 -4.17 34.91
C ASP A 9 19.54 -3.49 33.98
N ALA A 10 20.04 -2.91 32.89
CA ALA A 10 19.21 -2.46 31.78
C ALA A 10 18.49 -3.69 31.18
N PRO A 11 17.18 -3.65 30.91
CA PRO A 11 16.45 -4.82 30.45
C PRO A 11 17.03 -5.34 29.13
N PRO A 12 17.35 -6.65 29.03
CA PRO A 12 17.84 -7.23 27.80
C PRO A 12 16.67 -7.31 26.80
N TYR A 13 16.97 -6.99 25.54
CA TYR A 13 16.07 -7.06 24.38
C TYR A 13 15.21 -5.82 24.10
N ARG A 14 15.87 -4.74 23.66
CA ARG A 14 15.23 -3.84 22.71
C ARG A 14 15.28 -4.52 21.34
N THR A 15 14.41 -5.49 21.08
CA THR A 15 14.11 -5.83 19.69
C THR A 15 13.71 -4.54 19.02
N SER A 16 14.46 -4.15 17.99
CA SER A 16 13.93 -3.15 17.07
C SER A 16 12.55 -3.63 16.63
N PRO A 17 11.51 -2.79 16.69
CA PRO A 17 10.20 -3.18 16.16
C PRO A 17 10.42 -3.68 14.73
N PRO A 18 9.75 -4.74 14.30
CA PRO A 18 9.97 -5.29 12.98
C PRO A 18 9.57 -4.21 11.96
N ALA A 19 10.57 -3.65 11.30
CA ALA A 19 10.36 -2.61 10.32
C ALA A 19 9.96 -3.27 9.00
N GLY A 20 8.75 -3.01 8.53
CA GLY A 20 8.33 -3.39 7.19
C GLY A 20 9.33 -2.89 6.14
N ALA A 21 9.35 -3.55 4.99
CA ALA A 21 10.21 -3.17 3.87
C ALA A 21 9.40 -2.60 2.71
N THR A 22 9.98 -1.63 2.01
CA THR A 22 9.37 -1.04 0.81
C THR A 22 10.04 -1.56 -0.45
N TYR A 23 9.23 -1.95 -1.43
CA TYR A 23 9.64 -2.52 -2.70
C TYR A 23 9.18 -1.64 -3.86
N PHE A 24 9.94 -1.66 -4.95
CA PHE A 24 9.54 -1.13 -6.27
C PHE A 24 9.31 -2.25 -7.28
N ASP A 25 10.00 -3.37 -7.08
CA ASP A 25 9.87 -4.55 -7.91
C ASP A 25 8.76 -5.45 -7.37
N ALA A 26 7.75 -5.70 -8.21
CA ALA A 26 6.57 -6.48 -7.84
C ALA A 26 6.92 -7.95 -7.55
N ASP A 27 7.95 -8.50 -8.19
CA ASP A 27 8.33 -9.90 -8.05
C ASP A 27 9.05 -10.12 -6.72
N ALA A 28 9.96 -9.21 -6.35
CA ALA A 28 10.62 -9.17 -5.04
C ALA A 28 9.62 -8.96 -3.90
N PHE A 29 8.58 -8.14 -4.13
CA PHE A 29 7.48 -7.97 -3.19
C PHE A 29 6.65 -9.26 -3.05
N ALA A 30 6.22 -9.86 -4.16
CA ALA A 30 5.41 -11.08 -4.16
C ALA A 30 6.11 -12.25 -3.46
N ALA A 31 7.44 -12.34 -3.56
CA ALA A 31 8.24 -13.34 -2.88
C ALA A 31 8.24 -13.22 -1.33
N LYS A 32 7.66 -12.15 -0.77
CA LYS A 32 7.49 -11.96 0.68
C LYS A 32 6.11 -12.33 1.19
N LEU A 33 5.18 -12.66 0.31
CA LEU A 33 3.79 -12.90 0.65
C LEU A 33 3.55 -14.37 0.95
N GLU A 34 2.91 -14.64 2.09
CA GLU A 34 2.44 -15.99 2.40
C GLU A 34 1.32 -16.45 1.43
N PRO A 35 1.19 -17.75 1.17
CA PRO A 35 0.07 -18.29 0.40
C PRO A 35 -1.28 -17.92 1.03
N GLY A 36 -2.24 -17.51 0.19
CA GLY A 36 -3.59 -17.13 0.65
C GLY A 36 -3.71 -15.78 1.37
N ALA A 37 -2.59 -15.10 1.65
CA ALA A 37 -2.61 -13.76 2.20
C ALA A 37 -3.13 -12.74 1.17
N ARG A 38 -4.09 -11.92 1.58
CA ARG A 38 -4.66 -10.84 0.75
C ARG A 38 -3.74 -9.62 0.71
N LEU A 39 -4.03 -8.71 -0.20
CA LEU A 39 -3.34 -7.43 -0.31
C LEU A 39 -4.34 -6.28 -0.21
N ILE A 40 -3.93 -5.18 0.43
CA ILE A 40 -4.67 -3.92 0.40
C ILE A 40 -4.00 -2.96 -0.59
N GLY A 41 -4.78 -2.48 -1.55
CA GLY A 41 -4.42 -1.36 -2.41
C GLY A 41 -4.75 -0.04 -1.75
N ILE A 42 -3.86 0.95 -1.87
CA ILE A 42 -4.00 2.26 -1.25
C ILE A 42 -3.78 3.34 -2.31
N ASP A 43 -4.77 4.21 -2.48
CA ASP A 43 -4.62 5.52 -3.11
C ASP A 43 -4.52 6.60 -2.02
N ALA A 44 -3.34 7.20 -1.87
CA ALA A 44 -3.06 8.19 -0.83
C ALA A 44 -3.35 9.62 -1.32
N GLY A 45 -4.63 9.99 -1.30
CA GLY A 45 -5.08 11.36 -1.49
C GLY A 45 -4.69 12.30 -0.34
N THR A 46 -4.82 13.61 -0.56
CA THR A 46 -4.52 14.62 0.47
C THR A 46 -5.48 14.58 1.66
N LYS A 47 -6.74 14.18 1.43
CA LYS A 47 -7.82 14.15 2.43
C LYS A 47 -8.29 12.75 2.79
N THR A 48 -7.95 11.75 1.97
CA THR A 48 -8.48 10.40 2.06
C THR A 48 -7.42 9.37 1.72
N LEU A 49 -7.55 8.17 2.26
CA LEU A 49 -6.90 6.96 1.75
C LEU A 49 -7.99 6.09 1.15
N GLY A 50 -8.05 5.99 -0.17
CA GLY A 50 -8.92 5.03 -0.83
C GLY A 50 -8.33 3.63 -0.67
N LEU A 51 -9.14 2.65 -0.28
CA LEU A 51 -8.70 1.28 -0.04
C LEU A 51 -9.39 0.30 -1.00
N ALA A 52 -8.63 -0.68 -1.47
CA ALA A 52 -9.11 -1.86 -2.17
C ALA A 52 -8.53 -3.13 -1.55
N LEU A 53 -9.19 -4.26 -1.71
CA LEU A 53 -8.78 -5.56 -1.19
C LEU A 53 -8.67 -6.57 -2.34
N SER A 54 -7.64 -7.42 -2.30
CA SER A 54 -7.55 -8.56 -3.21
C SER A 54 -8.37 -9.75 -2.69
N ASP A 55 -8.76 -10.64 -3.60
CA ASP A 55 -9.10 -12.01 -3.19
C ASP A 55 -7.86 -12.77 -2.66
N VAL A 56 -8.11 -13.96 -2.08
CA VAL A 56 -7.04 -14.83 -1.54
C VAL A 56 -6.12 -15.40 -2.62
N THR A 57 -6.60 -15.45 -3.87
CA THR A 57 -5.79 -15.89 -5.02
C THR A 57 -4.90 -14.78 -5.56
N ARG A 58 -5.07 -13.55 -5.09
CA ARG A 58 -4.40 -12.35 -5.61
C ARG A 58 -4.60 -12.20 -7.12
N THR A 59 -5.85 -12.39 -7.55
CA THR A 59 -6.27 -12.25 -8.97
C THR A 59 -7.17 -11.05 -9.17
N ILE A 60 -8.11 -10.82 -8.27
CA ILE A 60 -9.12 -9.78 -8.41
C ILE A 60 -8.98 -8.77 -7.27
N ALA A 61 -9.01 -7.48 -7.60
CA ALA A 61 -9.15 -6.38 -6.67
C ALA A 61 -10.61 -5.91 -6.59
N SER A 62 -11.07 -5.54 -5.40
CA SER A 62 -12.39 -4.94 -5.17
C SER A 62 -12.28 -3.76 -4.22
N ALA A 63 -13.17 -2.78 -4.37
CA ALA A 63 -13.22 -1.63 -3.45
C ALA A 63 -13.50 -2.13 -2.02
N LEU A 64 -12.82 -1.53 -1.03
CA LEU A 64 -12.93 -1.92 0.37
C LEU A 64 -13.55 -0.82 1.23
N ASP A 65 -12.82 0.28 1.44
CA ASP A 65 -13.21 1.38 2.33
C ASP A 65 -12.51 2.67 1.90
N THR A 66 -12.81 3.79 2.55
CA THR A 66 -12.08 5.05 2.41
C THR A 66 -11.83 5.67 3.77
N ILE A 67 -10.57 5.75 4.17
CA ILE A 67 -10.18 6.40 5.42
C ILE A 67 -10.17 7.91 5.18
N ARG A 68 -10.99 8.67 5.92
CA ARG A 68 -10.86 10.14 5.97
C ARG A 68 -9.68 10.51 6.86
N ARG A 69 -8.67 11.14 6.27
CA ARG A 69 -7.39 11.43 6.95
C ARG A 69 -7.54 12.45 8.06
N THR A 70 -6.89 12.17 9.18
CA THR A 70 -6.85 13.02 10.37
C THR A 70 -5.43 13.04 10.97
N LYS A 71 -5.26 12.40 12.14
CA LYS A 71 -4.02 11.98 12.80
C LYS A 71 -3.29 10.92 11.98
N PHE A 72 -2.04 11.12 11.53
CA PHE A 72 -1.31 10.03 10.86
C PHE A 72 -1.34 8.71 11.65
N MET A 73 -1.08 8.76 12.96
CA MET A 73 -1.10 7.56 13.81
C MET A 73 -2.48 6.89 13.83
N ALA A 74 -3.56 7.64 14.01
CA ALA A 74 -4.92 7.11 14.02
C ALA A 74 -5.31 6.52 12.65
N ASP A 75 -4.95 7.20 11.56
CA ASP A 75 -5.20 6.73 10.20
C ASP A 75 -4.42 5.43 9.92
N ALA A 76 -3.18 5.31 10.42
CA ALA A 76 -2.34 4.13 10.25
C ALA A 76 -2.81 2.97 11.12
N GLU A 77 -3.18 3.20 12.38
CA GLU A 77 -3.76 2.18 13.26
C GLU A 77 -5.02 1.59 12.63
N TYR A 78 -5.94 2.42 12.15
CA TYR A 78 -7.15 1.95 11.48
C TYR A 78 -6.84 1.14 10.20
N LEU A 79 -5.86 1.58 9.40
CA LEU A 79 -5.38 0.80 8.24
C LEU A 79 -4.84 -0.58 8.66
N LEU A 80 -4.09 -0.65 9.75
CA LEU A 80 -3.53 -1.90 10.26
C LEU A 80 -4.60 -2.83 10.84
N ASP A 81 -5.62 -2.29 11.52
CA ASP A 81 -6.77 -3.05 12.01
C ASP A 81 -7.56 -3.69 10.86
N ILE A 82 -7.76 -2.94 9.77
CA ILE A 82 -8.36 -3.47 8.53
C ILE A 82 -7.48 -4.58 7.94
N ALA A 83 -6.16 -4.36 7.88
CA ALA A 83 -5.23 -5.34 7.33
C ALA A 83 -5.27 -6.66 8.10
N ASP A 84 -5.26 -6.61 9.43
CA ASP A 84 -5.35 -7.77 10.31
C ASP A 84 -6.69 -8.50 10.13
N SER A 85 -7.81 -7.76 10.14
CA SER A 85 -9.17 -8.29 9.97
C SER A 85 -9.36 -9.07 8.67
N HIS A 86 -8.61 -8.73 7.63
CA HIS A 86 -8.69 -9.38 6.32
C HIS A 86 -7.57 -10.41 6.04
N ASN A 87 -6.69 -10.66 7.02
CA ASN A 87 -5.49 -11.49 6.87
C ASN A 87 -4.61 -11.02 5.70
N CYS A 88 -4.27 -9.73 5.70
CA CYS A 88 -3.47 -9.11 4.66
C CYS A 88 -1.98 -9.34 4.90
N GLY A 89 -1.27 -9.74 3.84
CA GLY A 89 0.17 -9.98 3.86
C GLY A 89 1.02 -8.80 3.39
N GLY A 90 0.41 -7.70 2.96
CA GLY A 90 1.13 -6.53 2.47
C GLY A 90 0.22 -5.45 1.87
N PHE A 91 0.84 -4.31 1.55
CA PHE A 91 0.17 -3.16 0.95
C PHE A 91 0.72 -2.85 -0.45
N VAL A 92 -0.16 -2.41 -1.34
CA VAL A 92 0.20 -1.85 -2.65
C VAL A 92 -0.20 -0.37 -2.65
N LEU A 93 0.79 0.51 -2.59
CA LEU A 93 0.59 1.94 -2.48
C LEU A 93 0.87 2.62 -3.83
N GLY A 94 -0.11 3.37 -4.32
CA GLY A 94 0.02 4.16 -5.53
C GLY A 94 1.18 5.16 -5.48
N PHE A 95 2.02 5.14 -6.51
CA PHE A 95 3.23 5.95 -6.60
C PHE A 95 3.19 6.87 -7.84
N PRO A 96 3.04 8.19 -7.65
CA PRO A 96 2.93 9.15 -8.76
C PRO A 96 4.32 9.53 -9.28
N ALA A 97 4.93 8.64 -10.07
CA ALA A 97 6.21 8.91 -10.74
C ALA A 97 6.03 9.82 -11.96
N HIS A 98 6.96 10.77 -12.18
CA HIS A 98 6.98 11.52 -13.42
C HIS A 98 7.55 10.67 -14.58
N LEU A 99 7.16 10.99 -15.82
CA LEU A 99 7.59 10.26 -17.01
C LEU A 99 9.11 10.34 -17.27
N ASP A 100 9.76 11.41 -16.78
CA ASP A 100 11.20 11.62 -16.86
C ASP A 100 11.98 11.01 -15.67
N GLY A 101 11.29 10.32 -14.76
CA GLY A 101 11.87 9.73 -13.56
C GLY A 101 12.10 10.72 -12.41
N SER A 102 11.74 12.00 -12.56
CA SER A 102 11.79 12.97 -11.46
C SER A 102 10.67 12.72 -10.45
N GLU A 103 10.89 13.16 -9.21
CA GLU A 103 9.91 13.02 -8.12
C GLU A 103 9.36 14.38 -7.69
N GLY A 104 8.07 14.60 -7.90
CA GLY A 104 7.36 15.74 -7.35
C GLY A 104 7.03 15.57 -5.86
N PRO A 105 6.47 16.62 -5.21
CA PRO A 105 6.09 16.60 -3.79
C PRO A 105 5.17 15.44 -3.40
N ARG A 106 4.30 14.97 -4.32
CA ARG A 106 3.41 13.82 -4.08
C ARG A 106 4.19 12.52 -3.94
N ALA A 107 5.17 12.26 -4.80
CA ALA A 107 6.02 11.06 -4.70
C ALA A 107 6.81 11.03 -3.39
N GLN A 108 7.34 12.18 -2.97
CA GLN A 108 8.02 12.33 -1.68
C GLN A 108 7.07 12.06 -0.50
N ALA A 109 5.84 12.58 -0.56
CA ALA A 109 4.81 12.32 0.46
C ALA A 109 4.43 10.83 0.52
N THR A 110 4.29 10.15 -0.62
CA THR A 110 4.04 8.71 -0.69
C THR A 110 5.19 7.92 -0.06
N ARG A 111 6.45 8.25 -0.36
CA ARG A 111 7.62 7.61 0.27
C ARG A 111 7.64 7.85 1.78
N ALA A 112 7.31 9.06 2.22
CA ALA A 112 7.24 9.37 3.64
C ALA A 112 6.14 8.58 4.36
N PHE A 113 4.97 8.43 3.73
CA PHE A 113 3.88 7.59 4.23
C PHE A 113 4.35 6.14 4.38
N ALA A 114 4.90 5.52 3.33
CA ALA A 114 5.40 4.14 3.39
C ALA A 114 6.46 3.94 4.49
N ARG A 115 7.45 4.84 4.58
CA ARG A 115 8.46 4.78 5.65
C ARG A 115 7.87 4.87 7.05
N ASN A 116 6.80 5.64 7.24
CA ASN A 116 6.18 5.78 8.55
C ASN A 116 5.30 4.57 8.89
N VAL A 117 4.58 4.00 7.91
CA VAL A 117 3.83 2.74 8.11
C VAL A 117 4.78 1.58 8.41
N ASN A 118 5.92 1.47 7.73
CA ASN A 118 6.93 0.45 8.01
C ASN A 118 7.47 0.50 9.44
N LYS A 119 7.43 1.64 10.14
CA LYS A 119 7.84 1.72 11.56
C LYS A 119 6.80 1.11 12.50
N LEU A 120 5.57 0.93 12.03
CA LEU A 120 4.42 0.48 12.81
C LEU A 120 4.05 -0.98 12.50
N SER A 121 4.50 -1.53 11.38
CA SER A 121 4.09 -2.84 10.91
C SER A 121 5.22 -3.57 10.18
N PRO A 122 5.32 -4.91 10.33
CA PRO A 122 6.23 -5.74 9.55
C PRO A 122 5.77 -5.95 8.09
N LEU A 123 4.51 -5.61 7.78
CA LEU A 123 3.94 -5.89 6.46
C LEU A 123 4.70 -5.13 5.36
N PRO A 124 5.12 -5.82 4.28
CA PRO A 124 5.80 -5.18 3.17
C PRO A 124 4.87 -4.21 2.42
N ILE A 125 5.46 -3.18 1.80
CA ILE A 125 4.77 -2.22 0.95
C ILE A 125 5.38 -2.21 -0.44
N LEU A 126 4.57 -2.43 -1.48
CA LEU A 126 4.94 -2.18 -2.86
C LEU A 126 4.55 -0.74 -3.24
N LEU A 127 5.52 0.05 -3.70
CA LEU A 127 5.25 1.33 -4.38
C LEU A 127 4.96 1.04 -5.85
N TRP A 128 3.69 1.14 -6.22
CA TRP A 128 3.21 0.76 -7.54
C TRP A 128 3.07 1.95 -8.46
N ASP A 129 3.75 1.89 -9.60
CA ASP A 129 3.73 2.95 -10.59
C ASP A 129 2.39 3.00 -11.35
N GLU A 130 1.64 4.09 -11.15
CA GLU A 130 0.27 4.28 -11.64
C GLU A 130 0.17 4.57 -13.15
N ARG A 131 1.29 4.71 -13.88
CA ARG A 131 1.30 5.20 -15.27
C ARG A 131 0.43 4.42 -16.26
N LEU A 132 0.14 3.15 -16.00
CA LEU A 132 -0.74 2.31 -16.82
C LEU A 132 -2.23 2.38 -16.41
N SER A 133 -2.51 2.80 -15.18
CA SER A 133 -3.79 2.54 -14.52
C SER A 133 -4.81 3.66 -14.79
N THR A 134 -4.37 4.93 -14.82
CA THR A 134 -5.22 6.08 -15.18
C THR A 134 -5.67 6.04 -16.64
N VAL A 135 -4.77 5.70 -17.58
CA VAL A 135 -5.10 5.60 -19.01
C VAL A 135 -6.10 4.46 -19.27
N ALA A 136 -5.95 3.33 -18.58
CA ALA A 136 -6.89 2.21 -18.68
C ALA A 136 -8.27 2.56 -18.08
N ALA A 137 -8.29 3.20 -16.90
CA ALA A 137 -9.54 3.66 -16.27
C ALA A 137 -10.26 4.72 -17.11
N GLU A 138 -9.54 5.67 -17.69
CA GLU A 138 -10.10 6.69 -18.58
C GLU A 138 -10.73 6.07 -19.84
N ARG A 139 -10.12 5.01 -20.42
CA ARG A 139 -10.68 4.28 -21.57
C ARG A 139 -12.00 3.60 -21.23
N ILE A 140 -12.08 2.91 -20.09
CA ILE A 140 -13.32 2.25 -19.63
C ILE A 140 -14.45 3.29 -19.45
N LEU A 141 -14.12 4.49 -18.96
CA LEU A 141 -15.12 5.53 -18.71
C LEU A 141 -15.46 6.40 -19.94
N LEU A 142 -14.63 6.36 -20.99
CA LEU A 142 -14.93 6.94 -22.30
C LEU A 142 -16.07 6.18 -22.98
N GLU A 143 -16.09 4.85 -22.85
CA GLU A 143 -17.12 3.99 -23.43
C GLU A 143 -18.51 4.18 -22.79
N ALA A 144 -18.55 4.74 -21.57
CA ALA A 144 -19.78 4.96 -20.80
C ALA A 144 -20.46 6.33 -21.04
N ASP A 145 -20.04 7.11 -22.04
CA ASP A 145 -20.54 8.46 -22.40
C ASP A 145 -20.74 9.41 -21.20
N THR A 146 -19.78 9.41 -20.27
CA THR A 146 -19.84 10.23 -19.05
C THR A 146 -19.13 11.57 -19.23
N SER A 147 -19.70 12.65 -18.67
CA SER A 147 -19.08 13.98 -18.68
C SER A 147 -17.69 13.97 -18.03
N ARG A 148 -16.77 14.85 -18.46
CA ARG A 148 -15.39 14.92 -17.91
C ARG A 148 -15.35 15.02 -16.39
N LYS A 149 -16.24 15.83 -15.80
CA LYS A 149 -16.34 15.97 -14.34
C LYS A 149 -16.78 14.66 -13.69
N ARG A 150 -17.83 14.01 -14.21
CA ARG A 150 -18.33 12.75 -13.68
C ARG A 150 -17.29 11.64 -13.80
N ARG A 151 -16.51 11.65 -14.88
CA ARG A 151 -15.40 10.72 -15.09
C ARG A 151 -14.32 10.87 -14.03
N ALA A 152 -13.86 12.09 -13.78
CA ALA A 152 -12.88 12.34 -12.72
C ALA A 152 -13.38 11.86 -11.35
N GLU A 153 -14.64 12.13 -11.01
CA GLU A 153 -15.27 11.62 -9.77
C GLU A 153 -15.31 10.09 -9.71
N LEU A 154 -15.50 9.42 -10.84
CA LEU A 154 -15.51 7.96 -10.91
C LEU A 154 -14.08 7.40 -10.78
N ILE A 155 -13.10 8.00 -11.47
CA ILE A 155 -11.68 7.63 -11.38
C ILE A 155 -11.21 7.70 -9.93
N ASP A 156 -11.47 8.82 -9.25
CA ASP A 156 -11.11 9.00 -7.84
C ASP A 156 -11.71 7.90 -6.95
N LYS A 157 -12.94 7.45 -7.23
CA LYS A 157 -13.61 6.40 -6.45
C LYS A 157 -13.04 4.99 -6.69
N ILE A 158 -12.44 4.74 -7.85
CA ILE A 158 -11.91 3.42 -8.21
C ILE A 158 -10.39 3.37 -8.19
N ALA A 159 -9.71 4.48 -7.87
CA ALA A 159 -8.27 4.61 -7.96
C ALA A 159 -7.52 3.49 -7.24
N ALA A 160 -7.87 3.23 -5.97
CA ALA A 160 -7.26 2.16 -5.17
C ALA A 160 -7.44 0.77 -5.79
N THR A 161 -8.63 0.48 -6.35
CA THR A 161 -8.92 -0.78 -7.03
C THR A 161 -8.08 -0.95 -8.28
N VAL A 162 -7.96 0.12 -9.07
CA VAL A 162 -7.18 0.15 -10.30
C VAL A 162 -5.68 0.03 -10.03
N ILE A 163 -5.18 0.68 -8.97
CA ILE A 163 -3.80 0.51 -8.48
C ILE A 163 -3.55 -0.95 -8.12
N LEU A 164 -4.41 -1.53 -7.28
CA LEU A 164 -4.24 -2.90 -6.82
C LEU A 164 -4.30 -3.89 -7.97
N GLN A 165 -5.30 -3.78 -8.84
CA GLN A 165 -5.47 -4.68 -9.98
C GLN A 165 -4.24 -4.65 -10.90
N GLY A 166 -3.69 -3.47 -11.19
CA GLY A 166 -2.48 -3.36 -12.01
C GLY A 166 -1.28 -4.10 -11.41
N ALA A 167 -1.11 -4.02 -10.09
CA ALA A 167 -0.05 -4.75 -9.39
C ALA A 167 -0.29 -6.27 -9.40
N LEU A 168 -1.53 -6.71 -9.16
CA LEU A 168 -1.90 -8.13 -9.22
C LEU A 168 -1.62 -8.71 -10.61
N ASP A 169 -2.07 -8.03 -11.67
CA ASP A 169 -1.85 -8.46 -13.06
C ASP A 169 -0.36 -8.56 -13.41
N ARG A 170 0.48 -7.67 -12.86
CA ARG A 170 1.93 -7.73 -13.05
C ARG A 170 2.54 -8.94 -12.35
N MET A 171 2.16 -9.18 -11.10
CA MET A 171 2.65 -10.33 -10.33
C MET A 171 2.25 -11.66 -10.98
N GLN A 172 1.04 -11.75 -11.54
CA GLN A 172 0.58 -12.96 -12.23
C GLN A 172 1.33 -13.23 -13.54
N ARG A 173 1.62 -12.19 -14.33
CA ARG A 173 2.38 -12.35 -15.58
C ARG A 173 3.78 -12.93 -15.34
N THR A 174 4.44 -12.55 -14.25
CA THR A 174 5.75 -13.14 -13.90
C THR A 174 5.60 -14.56 -13.35
N GLY A 175 4.55 -14.84 -12.57
CA GLY A 175 4.29 -16.17 -12.02
C GLY A 175 4.03 -17.24 -13.08
N ASN A 176 3.30 -16.89 -14.15
CA ASN A 176 2.99 -17.82 -15.26
C ASN A 176 4.13 -17.97 -16.29
N ALA A 177 5.21 -17.19 -16.17
CA ALA A 177 6.37 -17.26 -17.05
C ALA A 177 7.48 -18.18 -16.50
N ARG A 178 7.21 -18.93 -15.43
CA ARG A 178 8.12 -19.89 -14.79
C ARG A 178 7.62 -21.32 -14.92
#